data_AF-A0A261C123-F1
#
_entry.id   AF-A0A261C123-F1
#
_cell.length_a   1.000
_cell.length_b   1.000
_cell.length_c   1.000
_cell.angle_alpha   90.00
_cell.angle_beta   90.00
_cell.angle_gamma   90.00
#
_symmetry.space_group_name_H-M   'P 1'
#
loop_
_entity.id
_entity.type
_entity.pdbx_description
1 polymer ?
#
loop_
_entity_poly.entity_id
_entity_poly.type
_entity_poly.pdbx_seq_one_letter_code
_entity_poly.pdbx_strand_id
1 'polypeptide(L)'
;MTPTIAIMLKIFKSCRAPSHWNTAHSMNHHIYAIIMLYFLFNTLFFISDFLRFSLPATGLLTSWCASIQPNHFFKIIFFCTFYFNYCILILPFLLCLIRLVILLYPRDHPMICSKITIISLPILFLIPFLCTAFMLPALGYCRQMGPPLQYGATYIYYSGGWFGVGLQFTLWRNSYIHLVMSVVMCTLTIICSVLMVFKLRQSVFNNSSARTKQQSQRAETSLSITMISFIIPFINNTILTIVYLTVPSCVYYLMIFRPFGNDCETVMMPWILYFTHPMFRKKRTVRQSSAVTRNV
;
A
#
# COMPACT_ATOMS: atom_id res chain seq x y z
N MET A 1 -12.04 0.13 -9.26
CA MET A 1 -10.94 1.09 -9.52
C MET A 1 -11.39 2.55 -9.67
N THR A 2 -12.21 2.90 -10.67
CA THR A 2 -12.71 4.28 -10.89
C THR A 2 -13.32 4.98 -9.65
N PRO A 3 -14.15 4.34 -8.80
CA PRO A 3 -14.67 5.01 -7.60
C PRO A 3 -13.57 5.26 -6.55
N THR A 4 -12.58 4.38 -6.46
CA THR A 4 -11.45 4.53 -5.53
C THR A 4 -10.55 5.69 -5.94
N ILE A 5 -10.27 5.85 -7.24
CA ILE A 5 -9.51 6.99 -7.77
C ILE A 5 -10.27 8.30 -7.49
N ALA A 6 -11.60 8.32 -7.65
CA ALA A 6 -12.41 9.50 -7.32
C ALA A 6 -12.31 9.89 -5.83
N ILE A 7 -12.28 8.90 -4.92
CA ILE A 7 -12.11 9.13 -3.48
C ILE A 7 -10.68 9.60 -3.17
N MET A 8 -9.65 8.99 -3.76
CA MET A 8 -8.27 9.45 -3.61
C MET A 8 -8.11 10.91 -4.07
N LEU A 9 -8.71 11.27 -5.21
CA LEU A 9 -8.72 12.66 -5.72
C LEU A 9 -9.49 13.61 -4.80
N LYS A 10 -10.58 13.13 -4.16
CA LYS A 10 -11.34 13.91 -3.18
C LYS A 10 -10.54 14.14 -1.90
N ILE A 11 -9.82 13.13 -1.41
CA ILE A 11 -8.89 13.24 -0.28
C ILE A 11 -7.78 14.26 -0.63
N PHE A 12 -7.19 14.17 -1.81
CA PHE A 12 -6.17 15.10 -2.29
C PHE A 12 -6.66 16.55 -2.34
N LYS A 13 -7.84 16.80 -2.94
CA LYS A 13 -8.43 18.14 -3.02
C LYS A 13 -8.79 18.69 -1.64
N SER A 14 -9.34 17.85 -0.75
CA SER A 14 -9.72 18.24 0.60
C SER A 14 -8.52 18.58 1.48
N CYS A 15 -7.36 17.95 1.26
CA CYS A 15 -6.11 18.26 1.97
C CYS A 15 -5.36 19.48 1.41
N ARG A 16 -5.52 19.78 0.11
CA ARG A 16 -4.84 20.92 -0.55
C ARG A 16 -5.62 22.24 -0.42
N ALA A 17 -6.94 22.19 -0.22
CA ALA A 17 -7.72 23.40 0.01
C ALA A 17 -7.20 24.12 1.26
N PRO A 18 -6.93 25.44 1.21
CA PRO A 18 -6.56 26.21 2.40
C PRO A 18 -7.73 26.15 3.37
N SER A 19 -7.65 25.27 4.37
CA SER A 19 -8.71 25.12 5.35
C SER A 19 -8.75 26.37 6.23
N HIS A 20 -9.66 27.27 5.91
CA HIS A 20 -10.19 28.33 6.77
C HIS A 20 -10.87 27.78 8.05
N TRP A 21 -10.79 26.47 8.32
CA TRP A 21 -11.41 25.86 9.50
C TRP A 21 -10.38 24.99 10.25
N ASN A 22 -9.83 25.59 11.30
CA ASN A 22 -9.18 24.98 12.46
C ASN A 22 -7.84 24.26 12.24
N THR A 23 -6.77 24.97 12.60
CA THR A 23 -5.41 24.52 12.95
C THR A 23 -5.36 23.34 13.94
N ALA A 24 -6.48 22.95 14.55
CA ALA A 24 -6.60 21.80 15.46
C ALA A 24 -6.89 20.45 14.75
N HIS A 25 -7.10 20.44 13.43
CA HIS A 25 -7.53 19.25 12.67
C HIS A 25 -6.68 18.90 11.44
N SER A 26 -5.55 19.59 11.23
CA SER A 26 -4.65 19.29 10.13
C SER A 26 -3.84 18.02 10.41
N MET A 27 -4.00 17.00 9.57
CA MET A 27 -3.10 15.85 9.53
C MET A 27 -1.67 16.33 9.24
N ASN A 28 -0.68 15.79 9.97
CA ASN A 28 0.72 16.19 9.79
C ASN A 28 1.14 16.07 8.32
N HIS A 29 1.85 17.08 7.81
CA HIS A 29 2.24 17.16 6.40
C HIS A 29 3.04 15.92 5.94
N HIS A 30 3.92 15.40 6.80
CA HIS A 30 4.71 14.19 6.53
C HIS A 30 3.85 12.93 6.40
N ILE A 31 2.84 12.76 7.27
CA ILE A 31 1.88 11.64 7.19
C ILE A 31 1.09 11.71 5.89
N TYR A 32 0.63 12.92 5.53
CA TYR A 32 -0.09 13.13 4.29
C TYR A 32 0.74 12.78 3.06
N ALA A 33 2.00 13.24 3.00
CA ALA A 33 2.89 12.95 1.88
C ALA A 33 3.06 11.44 1.66
N ILE A 34 3.23 10.66 2.74
CA ILE A 34 3.39 9.20 2.67
C ILE A 34 2.10 8.50 2.26
N ILE A 35 0.94 8.94 2.77
CA ILE A 35 -0.36 8.42 2.36
C ILE A 35 -0.59 8.64 0.86
N MET A 36 -0.28 9.83 0.36
CA MET A 36 -0.40 10.14 -1.08
C MET A 36 0.56 9.32 -1.92
N LEU A 37 1.79 9.14 -1.44
CA LEU A 37 2.79 8.32 -2.10
C LEU A 37 2.36 6.84 -2.16
N TYR A 38 1.77 6.33 -1.07
CA TYR A 38 1.16 5.00 -1.05
C TYR A 38 0.04 4.86 -2.07
N PHE A 39 -0.89 5.82 -2.16
CA PHE A 39 -1.96 5.79 -3.17
C PHE A 39 -1.42 5.81 -4.60
N LEU A 40 -0.37 6.60 -4.86
CA LEU A 40 0.30 6.64 -6.15
C LEU A 40 0.90 5.29 -6.51
N PHE A 41 1.72 4.71 -5.62
CA PHE A 41 2.37 3.42 -5.89
C PHE A 41 1.37 2.28 -6.01
N ASN A 42 0.30 2.28 -5.21
CA ASN A 42 -0.75 1.26 -5.29
C ASN A 42 -1.51 1.32 -6.63
N THR A 43 -1.74 2.53 -7.16
CA THR A 43 -2.30 2.71 -8.51
C THR A 43 -1.32 2.23 -9.60
N LEU A 44 -0.04 2.57 -9.49
CA LEU A 44 0.99 2.14 -10.43
C LEU A 44 1.21 0.62 -10.42
N PHE A 45 1.16 -0.01 -9.25
CA PHE A 45 1.21 -1.46 -9.10
C PHE A 45 0.00 -2.12 -9.75
N PHE A 46 -1.21 -1.63 -9.50
CA PHE A 46 -2.42 -2.16 -10.13
C PHE A 46 -2.35 -2.09 -11.66
N ILE A 47 -1.93 -0.96 -12.23
CA ILE A 47 -1.75 -0.81 -13.68
C ILE A 47 -0.69 -1.80 -14.21
N SER A 48 0.43 -1.93 -13.51
CA SER A 48 1.52 -2.84 -13.91
C SER A 48 1.09 -4.31 -13.85
N ASP A 49 0.38 -4.73 -12.80
CA ASP A 49 -0.12 -6.09 -12.63
C ASP A 49 -1.23 -6.41 -13.64
N PHE A 50 -2.08 -5.43 -13.95
CA PHE A 50 -3.09 -5.54 -15.02
C PHE A 50 -2.46 -5.80 -16.38
N LEU A 51 -1.43 -5.03 -16.76
CA LEU A 51 -0.69 -5.22 -18.02
C LEU A 51 0.10 -6.53 -18.06
N ARG A 52 0.60 -7.00 -16.92
CA ARG A 52 1.44 -8.20 -16.83
C ARG A 52 0.65 -9.51 -16.86
N PHE A 53 -0.46 -9.56 -16.13
CA PHE A 53 -1.21 -10.80 -15.90
C PHE A 53 -2.64 -10.73 -16.44
N SER A 54 -3.39 -9.68 -16.10
CA SER A 54 -4.83 -9.65 -16.42
C SER A 54 -5.10 -9.53 -17.91
N LEU A 55 -4.39 -8.65 -18.60
CA LEU A 55 -4.58 -8.40 -20.02
C LEU A 55 -4.09 -9.59 -20.88
N PRO A 56 -2.89 -10.17 -20.66
CA PRO A 56 -2.46 -11.39 -21.35
C PRO A 56 -3.31 -12.65 -21.04
N ALA A 57 -3.90 -12.74 -19.85
CA ALA A 57 -4.75 -13.87 -19.47
C ALA A 57 -6.07 -13.95 -20.26
N THR A 58 -6.56 -12.84 -20.82
CA THR A 58 -7.78 -12.81 -21.65
C THR A 58 -7.61 -13.50 -23.01
N GLY A 59 -6.39 -13.84 -23.41
CA GLY A 59 -6.10 -14.41 -24.72
C GLY A 59 -5.98 -13.39 -25.85
N LEU A 60 -6.30 -12.11 -25.61
CA LEU A 60 -6.30 -11.04 -26.62
C LEU A 60 -4.90 -10.74 -27.16
N LEU A 61 -3.86 -10.87 -26.33
CA LEU A 61 -2.47 -10.64 -26.74
C LEU A 61 -1.74 -11.90 -27.17
N THR A 62 -2.42 -13.04 -27.25
CA THR A 62 -1.74 -14.34 -27.41
C THR A 62 -1.12 -14.51 -28.79
N SER A 63 -1.80 -14.07 -29.85
CA SER A 63 -1.25 -14.06 -31.22
C SER A 63 -0.06 -13.11 -31.34
N TRP A 64 -0.15 -11.94 -30.72
CA TRP A 64 0.92 -10.94 -30.69
C TRP A 64 2.13 -11.43 -29.89
N CYS A 65 1.92 -12.01 -28.70
CA CYS A 65 2.96 -12.64 -27.89
C CYS A 65 3.66 -13.81 -28.61
N ALA A 66 2.92 -14.58 -29.41
CA ALA A 66 3.49 -15.70 -30.17
C ALA A 66 4.36 -15.23 -31.36
N SER A 67 4.08 -14.05 -31.91
CA SER A 67 4.84 -13.47 -33.03
C SER A 67 6.12 -12.73 -32.63
N ILE A 68 6.28 -12.40 -31.35
CA ILE A 68 7.37 -11.52 -30.87
C ILE A 68 8.50 -12.33 -30.24
N GLN A 69 9.72 -12.09 -30.71
CA GLN A 69 10.94 -12.61 -30.10
C GLN A 69 11.21 -11.97 -28.72
N PRO A 70 11.97 -12.64 -27.83
CA PRO A 70 12.26 -12.14 -26.49
C PRO A 70 12.79 -10.70 -26.52
N ASN A 71 12.11 -9.79 -25.84
CA ASN A 71 12.39 -8.36 -25.90
C ASN A 71 12.63 -7.79 -24.49
N HIS A 72 13.57 -6.86 -24.38
CA HIS A 72 13.83 -6.11 -23.15
C HIS A 72 12.64 -5.23 -22.72
N PHE A 73 11.70 -4.91 -23.62
CA PHE A 73 10.48 -4.16 -23.24
C PHE A 73 9.59 -4.92 -22.25
N PHE A 74 9.39 -6.22 -22.45
CA PHE A 74 8.59 -7.05 -21.54
C PHE A 74 9.20 -7.15 -20.14
N LYS A 75 10.53 -7.08 -20.03
CA LYS A 75 11.25 -7.00 -18.75
C LYS A 75 10.87 -5.75 -17.97
N ILE A 76 10.66 -4.60 -18.63
CA ILE A 76 10.33 -3.33 -17.94
C ILE A 76 8.99 -3.46 -17.21
N ILE A 77 7.96 -4.00 -17.87
CA ILE A 77 6.64 -4.22 -17.25
C ILE A 77 6.76 -5.13 -16.02
N PHE A 78 7.54 -6.20 -16.14
CA PHE A 78 7.80 -7.13 -15.05
C PHE A 78 8.55 -6.47 -13.88
N PHE A 79 9.61 -5.72 -14.19
CA PHE A 79 10.43 -4.98 -13.24
C PHE A 79 9.58 -3.95 -12.48
N CYS A 80 8.79 -3.14 -13.20
CA CYS A 80 7.88 -2.16 -12.60
C CYS A 80 6.88 -2.82 -11.64
N THR A 81 6.33 -3.98 -11.99
CA THR A 81 5.39 -4.70 -11.10
C THR A 81 6.03 -5.06 -9.76
N PHE A 82 7.22 -5.64 -9.77
CA PHE A 82 7.93 -6.00 -8.54
C PHE A 82 8.41 -4.77 -7.78
N TYR A 83 8.93 -3.78 -8.49
CA TYR A 83 9.39 -2.52 -7.92
C TYR A 83 8.29 -1.83 -7.11
N PHE A 84 7.12 -1.63 -7.71
CA PHE A 84 5.99 -1.00 -7.04
C PHE A 84 5.44 -1.86 -5.90
N ASN A 85 5.43 -3.18 -6.06
CA ASN A 85 5.02 -4.08 -4.98
C ASN A 85 5.93 -3.90 -3.74
N TYR A 86 7.25 -3.87 -3.91
CA TYR A 86 8.18 -3.60 -2.81
C TYR A 86 7.95 -2.22 -2.17
N CYS A 87 7.70 -1.17 -2.96
CA CYS A 87 7.36 0.16 -2.42
C CYS A 87 6.10 0.10 -1.52
N ILE A 88 5.06 -0.61 -1.97
CA ILE A 88 3.79 -0.75 -1.25
C ILE A 88 3.97 -1.56 0.04
N LEU A 89 4.92 -2.51 0.10
CA LEU A 89 5.24 -3.24 1.33
C LEU A 89 5.95 -2.35 2.37
N ILE A 90 6.79 -1.39 1.95
CA ILE A 90 7.59 -0.55 2.85
C ILE A 90 6.77 0.64 3.41
N LEU A 91 5.85 1.20 2.62
CA LEU A 91 5.12 2.42 2.97
C LEU A 91 4.22 2.29 4.22
N PRO A 92 3.44 1.22 4.43
CA PRO A 92 2.68 1.00 5.64
C PRO A 92 3.56 0.97 6.90
N PHE A 93 4.73 0.32 6.82
CA PHE A 93 5.69 0.32 7.91
C PHE A 93 6.17 1.75 8.22
N LEU A 94 6.54 2.53 7.21
CA LEU A 94 6.98 3.91 7.38
C LEU A 94 5.89 4.79 8.01
N LEU A 95 4.64 4.61 7.57
CA LEU A 95 3.48 5.30 8.13
C LEU A 95 3.28 4.96 9.62
N CYS A 96 3.42 3.68 9.99
CA CYS A 96 3.37 3.22 11.38
C CYS A 96 4.53 3.79 12.22
N LEU A 97 5.73 3.82 11.67
CA LEU A 97 6.92 4.35 12.34
C LEU A 97 6.78 5.84 12.65
N ILE A 98 6.40 6.66 11.66
CA ILE A 98 6.21 8.10 11.87
C ILE A 98 5.15 8.34 12.92
N ARG A 99 4.01 7.65 12.85
CA ARG A 99 2.93 7.80 13.84
C ARG A 99 3.35 7.40 15.25
N LEU A 100 4.12 6.32 15.40
CA LEU A 100 4.69 5.94 16.68
C LEU A 100 5.63 7.04 17.23
N VAL A 101 6.46 7.65 16.38
CA VAL A 101 7.35 8.75 16.77
C VAL A 101 6.57 9.99 17.23
N ILE A 102 5.49 10.38 16.53
CA ILE A 102 4.62 11.49 16.97
C ILE A 102 4.08 11.23 18.38
N LEU A 103 3.64 9.99 18.63
CA LEU A 103 3.02 9.59 19.89
C LEU A 103 4.03 9.47 21.04
N LEU A 104 5.27 9.07 20.75
CA LEU A 104 6.35 8.95 21.75
C LEU A 104 6.99 10.30 22.08
N TYR A 105 7.17 11.18 21.08
CA TYR A 105 7.90 12.44 21.22
C TYR A 105 7.09 13.63 20.66
N PRO A 106 6.03 14.07 21.37
CA PRO A 106 5.15 15.13 20.88
C PRO A 106 5.83 16.51 20.79
N ARG A 107 6.91 16.75 21.55
CA ARG A 107 7.58 18.07 21.65
C ARG A 107 8.59 18.33 20.53
N ASP A 108 9.36 17.31 20.15
CA ASP A 108 10.41 17.39 19.12
C ASP A 108 10.01 16.73 17.77
N HIS A 109 8.73 16.36 17.66
CA HIS A 109 8.13 15.73 16.49
C HIS A 109 8.53 16.35 15.13
N PRO A 110 8.46 17.69 14.90
CA PRO A 110 8.66 18.24 13.56
C PRO A 110 10.11 18.07 13.07
N MET A 111 11.10 18.19 13.94
CA MET A 111 12.51 18.02 13.59
C MET A 111 12.84 16.55 13.31
N ILE A 112 12.32 15.64 14.15
CA ILE A 112 12.56 14.20 14.02
C ILE A 112 11.84 13.65 12.78
N CYS A 113 10.58 14.02 12.53
CA CYS A 113 9.84 13.52 11.38
C CYS A 113 10.34 14.06 10.06
N SER A 114 10.85 15.30 10.02
CA SER A 114 11.53 15.81 8.84
C SER A 114 12.78 14.98 8.50
N LYS A 115 13.65 14.73 9.50
CA LYS A 115 14.83 13.86 9.32
C LYS A 115 14.46 12.44 8.88
N ILE A 116 13.48 11.81 9.55
CA ILE A 116 13.01 10.47 9.18
C ILE A 116 12.45 10.47 7.77
N THR A 117 11.67 11.46 7.36
CA THR A 117 11.10 11.52 6.00
C THR A 117 12.19 11.71 4.94
N ILE A 118 13.17 12.59 5.20
CA ILE A 118 14.29 12.84 4.29
C ILE A 118 15.19 11.61 4.13
N ILE A 119 15.37 10.82 5.19
CA ILE A 119 16.19 9.59 5.16
C ILE A 119 15.40 8.40 4.60
N SER A 120 14.12 8.27 4.97
CA SER A 120 13.29 7.14 4.55
C SER A 120 12.87 7.20 3.09
N LEU A 121 12.72 8.40 2.52
CA LEU A 121 12.37 8.56 1.11
C LEU A 121 13.43 7.95 0.16
N PRO A 122 14.75 8.24 0.26
CA PRO A 122 15.74 7.59 -0.59
C PRO A 122 15.84 6.09 -0.31
N ILE A 123 15.70 5.66 0.95
CA ILE A 123 15.67 4.23 1.32
C ILE A 123 14.50 3.51 0.64
N LEU A 124 13.33 4.15 0.57
CA LEU A 124 12.13 3.63 -0.09
C LEU A 124 12.37 3.36 -1.58
N PHE A 125 13.16 4.16 -2.28
CA PHE A 125 13.48 3.92 -3.69
C PHE A 125 14.68 2.99 -3.87
N LEU A 126 15.65 3.05 -2.96
CA LEU A 126 16.91 2.29 -3.02
C LEU A 126 16.71 0.80 -2.73
N ILE A 127 15.94 0.44 -1.70
CA ILE A 127 15.71 -0.96 -1.31
C ILE A 127 15.03 -1.74 -2.45
N PRO A 128 13.90 -1.29 -3.03
CA PRO A 128 13.28 -1.95 -4.18
C PRO A 128 14.22 -2.05 -5.37
N PHE A 129 15.05 -1.03 -5.61
CA PHE A 129 16.03 -1.05 -6.70
C PHE A 129 17.10 -2.13 -6.48
N LEU A 130 17.71 -2.20 -5.29
CA LEU A 130 18.69 -3.24 -4.95
C LEU A 130 18.08 -4.65 -5.03
N CYS A 131 16.85 -4.81 -4.51
CA CYS A 131 16.12 -6.06 -4.58
C CYS A 131 15.70 -6.46 -6.00
N THR A 132 15.70 -5.55 -6.99
CA THR A 132 15.32 -5.86 -8.38
C THR A 132 16.49 -5.77 -9.36
N ALA A 133 17.64 -5.22 -8.95
CA ALA A 133 18.83 -5.03 -9.78
C ALA A 133 19.38 -6.34 -10.36
N PHE A 134 19.24 -7.47 -9.66
CA PHE A 134 19.67 -8.78 -10.15
C PHE A 134 18.92 -9.24 -11.43
N MET A 135 17.78 -8.61 -11.74
CA MET A 135 16.96 -8.88 -12.92
C MET A 135 17.30 -8.02 -14.14
N LEU A 136 18.20 -7.05 -14.01
CA LEU A 136 18.56 -6.14 -15.10
C LEU A 136 19.03 -6.83 -16.40
N PRO A 137 19.84 -7.92 -16.37
CA PRO A 137 20.29 -8.59 -17.59
C PRO A 137 19.29 -9.61 -18.16
N ALA A 138 18.10 -9.79 -17.56
CA ALA A 138 17.12 -10.76 -18.03
C ALA A 138 16.44 -10.36 -19.35
N LEU A 139 15.94 -11.34 -20.10
CA LEU A 139 15.11 -11.17 -21.29
C LEU A 139 13.65 -11.53 -20.98
N GLY A 140 12.70 -10.67 -21.36
CA GLY A 140 11.28 -10.93 -21.18
C GLY A 140 10.68 -11.69 -22.36
N TYR A 141 9.83 -12.69 -22.09
CA TYR A 141 9.11 -13.47 -23.11
C TYR A 141 7.74 -13.93 -22.59
N CYS A 142 6.82 -14.31 -23.46
CA CYS A 142 5.49 -14.75 -23.05
C CYS A 142 5.43 -16.28 -22.85
N ARG A 143 4.76 -16.73 -21.79
CA ARG A 143 4.51 -18.16 -21.54
C ARG A 143 3.01 -18.42 -21.40
N GLN A 144 2.56 -19.59 -21.84
CA GLN A 144 1.19 -20.04 -21.66
C GLN A 144 0.95 -20.48 -20.21
N MET A 145 -0.21 -20.13 -19.65
CA MET A 145 -0.65 -20.60 -18.32
C MET A 145 -1.13 -22.05 -18.37
N GLY A 146 -0.98 -22.78 -17.25
CA GLY A 146 -1.48 -24.14 -17.10
C GLY A 146 -2.98 -24.21 -16.74
N PRO A 147 -3.56 -25.42 -16.65
CA PRO A 147 -4.95 -25.63 -16.21
C PRO A 147 -5.16 -25.03 -14.81
N PRO A 148 -6.30 -24.37 -14.50
CA PRO A 148 -7.63 -24.41 -15.14
C PRO A 148 -7.93 -23.28 -16.15
N LEU A 149 -6.96 -22.45 -16.53
CA LEU A 149 -7.20 -21.35 -17.47
C LEU A 149 -7.34 -21.84 -18.91
N GLN A 150 -8.14 -21.13 -19.73
CA GLN A 150 -8.43 -21.53 -21.11
C GLN A 150 -7.16 -21.61 -21.99
N TYR A 151 -7.19 -22.51 -22.99
CA TYR A 151 -6.18 -22.56 -24.04
C TYR A 151 -6.08 -21.19 -24.72
N GLY A 152 -4.93 -20.53 -24.54
CA GLY A 152 -4.69 -19.18 -25.03
C GLY A 152 -4.37 -18.16 -23.94
N ALA A 153 -4.61 -18.44 -22.65
CA ALA A 153 -4.17 -17.54 -21.58
C ALA A 153 -2.63 -17.51 -21.51
N THR A 154 -2.03 -16.33 -21.70
CA THR A 154 -0.58 -16.13 -21.59
C THR A 154 -0.25 -15.19 -20.44
N TYR A 155 1.01 -15.17 -20.03
CA TYR A 155 1.53 -14.20 -19.08
C TYR A 155 2.97 -13.84 -19.42
N ILE A 156 3.35 -12.62 -19.05
CA ILE A 156 4.70 -12.12 -19.28
C ILE A 156 5.66 -12.76 -18.27
N TYR A 157 6.71 -13.37 -18.81
CA TYR A 157 7.75 -14.09 -18.11
C TYR A 157 9.12 -13.52 -18.43
N TYR A 158 10.16 -13.95 -17.71
CA TYR A 158 11.53 -13.57 -17.98
C TYR A 158 12.47 -14.79 -17.90
N SER A 159 13.50 -14.79 -18.73
CA SER A 159 14.60 -15.76 -18.72
C SER A 159 15.94 -15.07 -18.59
N GLY A 160 16.86 -15.73 -17.89
CA GLY A 160 18.20 -15.22 -17.64
C GLY A 160 18.30 -14.27 -16.45
N GLY A 161 19.55 -14.03 -16.04
CA GLY A 161 19.93 -13.20 -14.90
C GLY A 161 21.47 -13.15 -14.78
N TRP A 162 21.99 -12.33 -13.87
CA TRP A 162 23.43 -12.03 -13.72
C TRP A 162 24.36 -13.25 -13.54
N PHE A 163 23.82 -14.45 -13.29
CA PHE A 163 24.59 -15.64 -12.94
C PHE A 163 24.37 -16.85 -13.87
N GLY A 164 23.79 -16.69 -15.06
CA GLY A 164 23.54 -17.83 -15.97
C GLY A 164 22.64 -18.92 -15.39
N VAL A 165 22.00 -18.64 -14.24
CA VAL A 165 21.17 -19.59 -13.50
C VAL A 165 19.87 -19.80 -14.24
N GLY A 166 19.51 -21.07 -14.44
CA GLY A 166 18.30 -21.45 -15.16
C GLY A 166 17.04 -20.72 -14.70
N LEU A 167 16.11 -20.60 -15.64
CA LEU A 167 14.80 -19.93 -15.52
C LEU A 167 14.13 -20.13 -14.15
N GLN A 168 14.00 -21.40 -13.75
CA GLN A 168 13.31 -21.82 -12.54
C GLN A 168 13.97 -21.22 -11.27
N PHE A 169 15.30 -21.31 -11.16
CA PHE A 169 16.06 -20.83 -9.99
C PHE A 169 15.96 -19.33 -9.76
N THR A 170 15.90 -18.53 -10.83
CA THR A 170 15.82 -17.06 -10.69
C THR A 170 14.45 -16.63 -10.13
N LEU A 171 13.38 -17.41 -10.35
CA LEU A 171 12.06 -17.13 -9.77
C LEU A 171 12.01 -17.54 -8.30
N TRP A 172 12.57 -18.70 -7.96
CA TRP A 172 12.71 -19.12 -6.56
C TRP A 172 13.41 -18.01 -5.77
N ARG A 173 14.48 -17.42 -6.35
CA ARG A 173 15.19 -16.31 -5.72
C ARG A 173 14.33 -15.04 -5.56
N ASN A 174 13.61 -14.60 -6.59
CA ASN A 174 12.78 -13.39 -6.48
C ASN A 174 11.58 -13.59 -5.54
N SER A 175 10.86 -14.71 -5.66
CA SER A 175 9.75 -15.04 -4.77
C SER A 175 10.21 -15.22 -3.32
N TYR A 176 11.41 -15.77 -3.11
CA TYR A 176 11.98 -15.88 -1.76
C TYR A 176 12.40 -14.52 -1.18
N ILE A 177 13.05 -13.66 -1.96
CA ILE A 177 13.37 -12.28 -1.55
C ILE A 177 12.07 -11.51 -1.21
N HIS A 178 11.04 -11.66 -2.05
CA HIS A 178 9.73 -11.08 -1.81
C HIS A 178 9.09 -11.60 -0.53
N LEU A 179 9.11 -12.91 -0.30
CA LEU A 179 8.60 -13.53 0.91
C LEU A 179 9.31 -13.00 2.16
N VAL A 180 10.65 -13.01 2.16
CA VAL A 180 11.45 -12.53 3.29
C VAL A 180 11.13 -11.07 3.59
N MET A 181 11.12 -10.20 2.57
CA MET A 181 10.79 -8.79 2.74
C MET A 181 9.35 -8.59 3.23
N SER A 182 8.38 -9.34 2.69
CA SER A 182 6.99 -9.28 3.11
C SER A 182 6.82 -9.68 4.58
N VAL A 183 7.46 -10.78 5.02
CA VAL A 183 7.41 -11.26 6.41
C VAL A 183 8.08 -10.27 7.37
N VAL A 184 9.27 -9.75 7.02
CA VAL A 184 9.99 -8.77 7.84
C VAL A 184 9.18 -7.47 7.97
N MET A 185 8.67 -6.93 6.86
CA MET A 185 7.87 -5.70 6.92
C MET A 185 6.53 -5.89 7.64
N CYS A 186 5.89 -7.05 7.49
CA CYS A 186 4.66 -7.38 8.19
C CYS A 186 4.88 -7.46 9.71
N THR A 187 5.91 -8.20 10.15
CA THR A 187 6.24 -8.31 11.59
C THR A 187 6.58 -6.95 12.21
N LEU A 188 7.42 -6.15 11.55
CA LEU A 188 7.73 -4.80 11.98
C LEU A 188 6.48 -3.90 12.06
N THR A 189 5.60 -3.97 11.07
CA THR A 189 4.34 -3.20 11.03
C THR A 189 3.39 -3.60 12.16
N ILE A 190 3.28 -4.90 12.46
CA ILE A 190 2.48 -5.41 13.58
C ILE A 190 3.05 -4.92 14.92
N ILE A 191 4.37 -5.06 15.13
CA ILE A 191 5.04 -4.61 16.35
C ILE A 191 4.81 -3.10 16.57
N CYS A 192 5.05 -2.28 15.55
CA CYS A 192 4.81 -0.83 15.64
C CYS A 192 3.33 -0.51 15.91
N SER A 193 2.40 -1.22 15.29
CA SER A 193 0.95 -1.02 15.51
C SER A 193 0.54 -1.36 16.94
N VAL A 194 1.05 -2.47 17.50
CA VAL A 194 0.79 -2.86 18.89
C VAL A 194 1.35 -1.83 19.87
N LEU A 195 2.60 -1.39 19.68
CA LEU A 195 3.22 -0.36 20.50
C LEU A 195 2.43 0.95 20.46
N MET A 196 1.96 1.33 19.27
CA MET A 196 1.13 2.52 19.10
C MET A 196 -0.18 2.43 19.89
N VAL A 197 -0.91 1.32 19.77
CA VAL A 197 -2.18 1.12 20.49
C VAL A 197 -1.96 1.12 22.01
N PHE A 198 -0.88 0.48 22.47
CA PHE A 198 -0.52 0.46 23.89
C PHE A 198 -0.24 1.88 24.42
N LYS A 199 0.60 2.65 23.73
CA LYS A 199 0.92 4.03 24.10
C LYS A 199 -0.28 4.96 24.03
N LEU A 200 -1.17 4.76 23.06
CA LEU A 200 -2.41 5.53 22.94
C LEU A 200 -3.30 5.31 24.17
N ARG A 201 -3.46 4.06 24.60
CA ARG A 201 -4.22 3.72 25.82
C ARG A 201 -3.59 4.33 27.08
N GLN A 202 -2.27 4.31 27.18
CA GLN A 202 -1.53 4.89 28.31
C GLN A 202 -1.68 6.42 28.36
N SER A 203 -1.56 7.11 27.23
CA SER A 203 -1.72 8.57 27.13
C SER A 203 -3.15 9.02 27.47
N VAL A 204 -4.16 8.24 27.09
CA VAL A 204 -5.57 8.50 27.46
C VAL A 204 -5.79 8.42 28.97
N PHE A 205 -4.94 7.77 29.77
CA PHE A 205 -5.10 7.79 31.22
C PHE A 205 -4.55 9.07 31.88
N ASN A 206 -3.66 9.83 31.23
CA ASN A 206 -2.71 10.70 31.93
C ASN A 206 -2.85 12.22 31.62
N ASN A 207 -4.00 12.82 31.92
CA ASN A 207 -4.23 14.30 31.92
C ASN A 207 -4.42 15.00 30.57
N SER A 208 -5.70 15.22 30.18
CA SER A 208 -6.12 16.25 29.21
C SER A 208 -7.62 16.54 29.37
N SER A 209 -8.05 17.77 29.07
CA SER A 209 -9.46 18.18 29.07
C SER A 209 -10.33 17.27 28.20
N ALA A 210 -11.50 16.87 28.71
CA ALA A 210 -12.33 15.80 28.14
C ALA A 210 -12.69 15.99 26.66
N ARG A 211 -12.93 17.24 26.23
CA ARG A 211 -13.38 17.56 24.85
C ARG A 211 -12.25 17.49 23.82
N THR A 212 -11.10 18.09 24.10
CA THR A 212 -9.92 18.05 23.22
C THR A 212 -9.32 16.65 23.14
N LYS A 213 -9.33 15.94 24.28
CA LYS A 213 -8.90 14.54 24.39
C LYS A 213 -9.76 13.61 23.54
N GLN A 214 -11.09 13.71 23.63
CA GLN A 214 -12.00 12.88 22.85
C GLN A 214 -11.88 13.11 21.34
N GLN A 215 -11.58 14.34 20.92
CA GLN A 215 -11.47 14.71 19.51
C GLN A 215 -10.13 14.27 18.90
N SER A 216 -9.02 14.46 19.61
CA SER A 216 -7.70 13.94 19.22
C SER A 216 -7.68 12.41 19.21
N GLN A 217 -8.26 11.77 20.24
CA GLN A 217 -8.37 10.32 20.33
C GLN A 217 -9.15 9.71 19.17
N ARG A 218 -10.21 10.37 18.68
CA ARG A 218 -10.97 9.89 17.51
C ARG A 218 -10.16 9.95 16.22
N ALA A 219 -9.36 11.00 16.01
CA ALA A 219 -8.45 11.08 14.87
C ALA A 219 -7.39 9.98 14.94
N GLU A 220 -6.78 9.78 16.12
CA GLU A 220 -5.78 8.74 16.33
C GLU A 220 -6.34 7.33 16.18
N THR A 221 -7.55 7.07 16.70
CA THR A 221 -8.21 5.77 16.60
C THR A 221 -8.58 5.45 15.15
N SER A 222 -9.12 6.42 14.39
CA SER A 222 -9.41 6.26 12.97
C SER A 222 -8.15 5.87 12.19
N LEU A 223 -7.05 6.57 12.41
CA LEU A 223 -5.80 6.26 11.74
C LEU A 223 -5.24 4.90 12.21
N SER A 224 -5.40 4.49 13.47
CA SER A 224 -5.01 3.13 13.93
C SER A 224 -5.87 2.03 13.29
N ILE A 225 -7.16 2.29 13.05
CA ILE A 225 -8.03 1.37 12.27
C ILE A 225 -7.52 1.25 10.83
N THR A 226 -7.09 2.35 10.20
CA THR A 226 -6.47 2.27 8.87
C THR A 226 -5.18 1.46 8.87
N MET A 227 -4.44 1.42 9.98
CA MET A 227 -3.22 0.61 10.09
C MET A 227 -3.49 -0.89 10.17
N ILE A 228 -4.49 -1.28 10.97
CA ILE A 228 -4.95 -2.67 11.03
C ILE A 228 -5.42 -3.13 9.65
N SER A 229 -6.00 -2.21 8.88
CA SER A 229 -6.43 -2.49 7.52
C SER A 229 -5.24 -2.82 6.59
N PHE A 230 -4.01 -2.35 6.83
CA PHE A 230 -2.88 -2.78 6.00
C PHE A 230 -2.50 -4.24 6.21
N ILE A 231 -2.79 -4.82 7.38
CA ILE A 231 -2.37 -6.19 7.73
C ILE A 231 -3.07 -7.22 6.82
N ILE A 232 -4.32 -6.97 6.43
CA ILE A 232 -5.11 -7.88 5.59
C ILE A 232 -4.46 -8.12 4.21
N PRO A 233 -4.12 -7.09 3.41
CA PRO A 233 -3.43 -7.30 2.14
C PRO A 233 -2.00 -7.86 2.30
N PHE A 234 -1.28 -7.55 3.39
CA PHE A 234 -0.01 -8.21 3.68
C PHE A 234 -0.18 -9.72 3.85
N ILE A 235 -1.15 -10.16 4.66
CA ILE A 235 -1.42 -11.57 4.88
C ILE A 235 -1.80 -12.26 3.56
N ASN A 236 -2.66 -11.66 2.76
CA ASN A 236 -3.03 -12.22 1.45
C ASN A 236 -1.81 -12.38 0.53
N ASN A 237 -0.97 -11.34 0.40
CA ASN A 237 0.24 -11.40 -0.42
C ASN A 237 1.24 -12.43 0.10
N THR A 238 1.43 -12.56 1.42
CA THR A 238 2.31 -13.57 2.02
C THR A 238 1.80 -15.00 1.78
N ILE A 239 0.50 -15.25 2.00
CA ILE A 239 -0.11 -16.58 1.78
C ILE A 239 0.05 -17.00 0.31
N LEU A 240 -0.24 -16.10 -0.63
CA LEU A 240 -0.10 -16.38 -2.06
C LEU A 240 1.35 -16.74 -2.43
N THR A 241 2.34 -16.03 -1.89
CA THR A 241 3.76 -16.32 -2.13
C THR A 241 4.19 -17.64 -1.49
N ILE A 242 3.70 -17.99 -0.30
CA ILE A 242 4.00 -19.28 0.36
C ILE A 242 3.47 -20.43 -0.49
N VAL A 243 2.21 -20.38 -0.92
CA VAL A 243 1.65 -21.48 -1.71
C VAL A 243 2.33 -21.59 -3.08
N TYR A 244 2.77 -20.47 -3.65
CA TYR A 244 3.58 -20.47 -4.87
C TYR A 244 4.89 -21.26 -4.73
N LEU A 245 5.51 -21.26 -3.55
CA LEU A 245 6.76 -21.97 -3.27
C LEU A 245 6.54 -23.44 -2.87
N THR A 246 5.45 -23.76 -2.18
CA THR A 246 5.21 -25.11 -1.64
C THR A 246 4.48 -26.04 -2.61
N VAL A 247 3.51 -25.53 -3.37
CA VAL A 247 2.65 -26.35 -4.24
C VAL A 247 2.50 -25.70 -5.63
N PRO A 248 3.47 -25.91 -6.54
CA PRO A 248 3.43 -25.35 -7.89
C PRO A 248 2.17 -25.74 -8.67
N SER A 249 1.61 -26.91 -8.37
CA SER A 249 0.40 -27.46 -9.00
C SER A 249 -0.86 -26.64 -8.72
N CYS A 250 -0.92 -25.95 -7.58
CA CYS A 250 -2.08 -25.14 -7.17
C CYS A 250 -1.94 -23.66 -7.57
N VAL A 251 -0.80 -23.26 -8.15
CA VAL A 251 -0.51 -21.86 -8.47
C VAL A 251 -1.54 -21.24 -9.40
N TYR A 252 -1.95 -21.97 -10.45
CA TYR A 252 -2.90 -21.46 -11.43
C TYR A 252 -4.32 -21.29 -10.84
N TYR A 253 -4.70 -22.12 -9.86
CA TYR A 253 -5.96 -21.95 -9.12
C TYR A 253 -5.92 -20.71 -8.22
N LEU A 254 -4.79 -20.46 -7.56
CA LEU A 254 -4.62 -19.30 -6.69
C LEU A 254 -4.39 -17.98 -7.44
N MET A 255 -3.94 -18.06 -8.70
CA MET A 255 -3.86 -16.89 -9.59
C MET A 255 -5.23 -16.23 -9.81
N ILE A 256 -6.34 -16.99 -9.72
CA ILE A 256 -7.71 -16.45 -9.82
C ILE A 256 -8.03 -15.53 -8.63
N PHE A 257 -7.46 -15.80 -7.45
CA PHE A 257 -7.68 -15.00 -6.24
C PHE A 257 -6.80 -13.74 -6.16
N ARG A 258 -5.72 -13.68 -6.94
CA ARG A 258 -4.76 -12.56 -6.94
C ARG A 258 -5.39 -11.19 -7.24
N PRO A 259 -6.27 -11.03 -8.26
CA PRO A 259 -6.94 -9.75 -8.51
C PRO A 259 -7.75 -9.25 -7.31
N PHE A 260 -8.44 -10.16 -6.61
CA PHE A 260 -9.22 -9.81 -5.41
C PHE A 260 -8.30 -9.32 -4.27
N GLY A 261 -7.14 -9.95 -4.09
CA GLY A 261 -6.13 -9.50 -3.12
C GLY A 261 -5.65 -8.08 -3.43
N ASN A 262 -5.31 -7.81 -4.69
CA ASN A 262 -4.86 -6.51 -5.15
C ASN A 262 -5.97 -5.44 -5.08
N ASP A 263 -7.22 -5.81 -5.35
CA ASP A 263 -8.38 -4.93 -5.20
C ASP A 263 -8.62 -4.57 -3.73
N CYS A 264 -8.54 -5.54 -2.82
CA CYS A 264 -8.62 -5.28 -1.38
C CYS A 264 -7.52 -4.31 -0.93
N GLU A 265 -6.28 -4.51 -1.40
CA GLU A 265 -5.14 -3.64 -1.07
C GLU A 265 -5.33 -2.20 -1.54
N THR A 266 -5.84 -2.01 -2.76
CA THR A 266 -6.04 -0.68 -3.37
C THR A 266 -7.25 0.07 -2.81
N VAL A 267 -8.32 -0.65 -2.44
CA VAL A 267 -9.59 -0.06 -2.03
C VAL A 267 -9.64 0.19 -0.52
N MET A 268 -9.16 -0.74 0.29
CA MET A 268 -9.53 -0.75 1.70
C MET A 268 -8.97 0.45 2.48
N MET A 269 -7.73 0.86 2.23
CA MET A 269 -7.13 2.00 2.93
C MET A 269 -7.82 3.35 2.62
N PRO A 270 -7.95 3.82 1.35
CA PRO A 270 -8.57 5.11 1.06
C PRO A 270 -10.00 5.23 1.59
N TRP A 271 -10.78 4.15 1.47
CA TRP A 271 -12.17 4.13 1.90
C TRP A 271 -12.31 4.16 3.43
N ILE A 272 -11.49 3.39 4.15
CA ILE A 272 -11.50 3.41 5.61
C ILE A 272 -11.03 4.78 6.11
N LEU A 273 -9.98 5.36 5.53
CA LEU A 273 -9.53 6.72 5.88
C LEU A 273 -10.63 7.76 5.63
N TYR A 274 -11.28 7.71 4.46
CA TYR A 274 -12.35 8.66 4.10
C TYR A 274 -13.57 8.57 5.04
N PHE A 275 -13.97 7.36 5.44
CA PHE A 275 -15.14 7.20 6.30
C PHE A 275 -14.86 7.41 7.79
N THR A 276 -13.67 7.02 8.26
CA THR A 276 -13.38 7.04 9.69
C THR A 276 -12.77 8.37 10.15
N HIS A 277 -12.04 9.08 9.29
CA HIS A 277 -11.28 10.24 9.73
C HIS A 277 -12.18 11.45 9.95
N PRO A 278 -12.10 12.13 11.12
CA PRO A 278 -12.99 13.24 11.47
C PRO A 278 -12.90 14.44 10.53
N MET A 279 -11.80 14.58 9.76
CA MET A 279 -11.63 15.61 8.73
C MET A 279 -12.66 15.49 7.59
N PHE A 280 -13.14 14.27 7.29
CA PHE A 280 -14.09 14.02 6.20
C PHE A 280 -15.54 13.86 6.66
N ARG A 281 -15.80 13.79 7.98
CA ARG A 281 -17.16 13.80 8.50
C ARG A 281 -17.73 15.22 8.43
N LYS A 282 -18.82 15.40 7.69
CA LYS A 282 -19.63 16.63 7.74
C LYS A 282 -20.02 16.92 9.19
N LYS A 283 -19.70 18.11 9.70
CA LYS A 283 -20.26 18.59 10.97
C LYS A 283 -21.79 18.67 10.79
N ARG A 284 -22.54 17.96 11.62
CA ARG A 284 -23.99 18.14 11.71
C ARG A 284 -24.20 19.53 12.29
N THR A 285 -24.61 20.50 11.47
CA THR A 285 -24.99 21.82 11.93
C THR A 285 -26.21 21.64 12.82
N VAL A 286 -26.01 21.60 14.14
CA VAL A 286 -27.10 21.75 15.08
C VAL A 286 -27.58 23.18 14.90
N ARG A 287 -28.73 23.36 14.24
CA ARG A 287 -29.48 24.62 14.26
C ARG A 287 -29.75 24.92 15.74
N GLN A 288 -28.99 25.83 16.34
CA GLN A 288 -29.42 26.50 17.55
C GLN A 288 -30.62 27.35 17.12
N SER A 289 -31.82 26.84 17.37
CA SER A 289 -33.03 27.66 17.29
C SER A 289 -32.92 28.67 18.44
N SER A 290 -32.71 29.93 18.10
CA SER A 290 -32.74 31.05 19.01
C SER A 290 -34.09 31.09 19.72
N ALA A 291 -34.14 30.68 20.99
CA ALA A 291 -35.19 31.05 21.92
C ALA A 291 -34.64 32.19 22.78
N VAL A 292 -34.61 33.40 22.21
CA VAL A 292 -34.51 34.65 22.96
C VAL A 292 -35.91 35.25 22.92
N THR A 293 -36.69 35.00 23.97
CA THR A 293 -37.85 35.82 24.30
C THR A 293 -37.58 36.41 25.67
N ARG A 294 -36.86 37.54 25.68
CA ARG A 294 -36.94 38.51 26.78
C ARG A 294 -38.02 39.49 26.36
N ASN A 295 -39.15 39.51 27.07
CA ASN A 295 -39.97 40.72 27.17
C ASN A 295 -40.06 41.06 28.66
N VAL A 296 -39.46 42.22 28.97
CA VAL A 296 -39.81 43.09 30.08
C VAL A 296 -41.11 43.79 29.70
#